data_AF-A0A969HI88-F1
#
_entry.id   AF-A0A969HI88-F1
#
_cell.length_a   1.000
_cell.length_b   1.000
_cell.length_c   1.000
_cell.angle_alpha   90.00
_cell.angle_beta   90.00
_cell.angle_gamma   90.00
#
_symmetry.space_group_name_H-M   'P 1'
#
loop_
_entity.id
_entity.type
_entity.pdbx_description
1 polymer ?
#
loop_
_entity_poly.entity_id
_entity_poly.type
_entity_poly.pdbx_seq_one_letter_code
_entity_poly.pdbx_strand_id
1 'polypeptide(L)'
;MPDELFFQTVLLNSPLRDTIVNDDLKHIQWSTPTSAHPDIFSKEDFEKLNRSPKLFARKFDTKHDTVILDLIDQHILGVINTPTERLDCGNCN
;
A
#
# COMPACT_ATOMS: atom_id res chain seq x y z
N MET A 1 -18.73 6.18 3.96
CA MET A 1 -18.30 6.15 5.38
C MET A 1 -17.92 7.58 5.83
N PRO A 2 -18.00 7.97 7.11
CA PRO A 2 -17.70 9.35 7.53
C PRO A 2 -16.27 9.81 7.18
N ASP A 3 -15.29 8.92 7.32
CA ASP A 3 -13.87 9.15 7.02
C ASP A 3 -13.57 9.37 5.52
N GLU A 4 -14.46 8.92 4.63
CA GLU A 4 -14.33 9.08 3.17
C GLU A 4 -14.88 10.42 2.66
N LEU A 5 -15.64 11.14 3.49
CA LEU A 5 -16.40 12.33 3.04
C LEU A 5 -16.20 13.57 3.92
N PHE A 6 -15.95 13.39 5.22
CA PHE A 6 -15.94 14.51 6.17
C PHE A 6 -14.89 15.56 5.82
N PHE A 7 -13.61 15.15 5.70
CA PHE A 7 -12.52 16.08 5.43
C PHE A 7 -12.65 16.72 4.05
N GLN A 8 -13.01 15.94 3.03
CA GLN A 8 -13.19 16.41 1.66
C GLN A 8 -14.28 17.48 1.61
N THR A 9 -15.42 17.24 2.26
CA THR A 9 -16.55 18.17 2.30
C THR A 9 -16.18 19.46 3.01
N VAL A 10 -15.54 19.38 4.19
CA VAL A 10 -15.12 20.55 4.96
C VAL A 10 -14.10 21.37 4.19
N LEU A 11 -13.07 20.73 3.62
CA LEU A 11 -11.98 21.41 2.92
C LEU A 11 -12.47 22.13 1.65
N LEU A 12 -13.32 21.49 0.84
CA LEU A 12 -13.86 22.08 -0.39
C LEU A 12 -14.82 23.25 -0.12
N ASN A 13 -15.45 23.31 1.05
CA ASN A 13 -16.30 24.42 1.47
C ASN A 13 -15.55 25.48 2.30
N SER A 14 -14.22 25.40 2.37
CA SER A 14 -13.38 26.33 3.13
C SER A 14 -12.61 27.28 2.20
N PRO A 15 -11.99 28.35 2.74
CA PRO A 15 -11.05 29.19 2.00
C PRO A 15 -9.82 28.45 1.44
N LEU A 16 -9.54 27.23 1.91
CA LEU A 16 -8.41 26.41 1.43
C LEU A 16 -8.74 25.62 0.16
N ARG A 17 -9.96 25.71 -0.38
CA ARG A 17 -10.39 24.90 -1.54
C ARG A 17 -9.42 24.97 -2.72
N ASP A 18 -8.83 26.15 -2.95
CA ASP A 18 -7.97 26.42 -4.11
C ASP A 18 -6.55 25.85 -3.90
N THR A 19 -6.21 25.37 -2.70
CA THR A 19 -4.95 24.70 -2.40
C THR A 19 -5.06 23.17 -2.44
N ILE A 20 -6.26 22.62 -2.68
CA ILE A 20 -6.51 21.18 -2.66
C ILE A 20 -5.99 20.54 -3.94
N VAL A 21 -5.16 19.51 -3.79
CA VAL A 21 -4.75 18.63 -4.89
C VAL A 21 -5.61 17.37 -4.82
N ASN A 22 -6.25 17.01 -5.94
CA ASN A 22 -7.07 15.79 -6.04
C ASN A 22 -6.21 14.53 -6.25
N ASP A 23 -5.22 14.34 -5.37
CA ASP A 23 -4.35 13.19 -5.34
C ASP A 23 -3.92 12.93 -3.89
N ASP A 24 -4.27 11.77 -3.34
CA ASP A 24 -3.92 11.39 -1.97
C ASP A 24 -2.60 10.62 -1.86
N LEU A 25 -1.86 10.53 -2.97
CA LEU A 25 -0.54 9.91 -3.09
C LEU A 25 -0.47 8.44 -2.65
N LYS A 26 -1.62 7.75 -2.60
CA LYS A 26 -1.70 6.30 -2.35
C LYS A 26 -2.04 5.53 -3.63
N HIS A 27 -1.35 4.42 -3.84
CA HIS A 27 -1.71 3.43 -4.84
C HIS A 27 -2.64 2.39 -4.21
N ILE A 28 -3.87 2.29 -4.72
CA ILE A 28 -4.86 1.31 -4.27
C ILE A 28 -5.41 0.60 -5.50
N GLN A 29 -5.27 -0.72 -5.53
CA GLN A 29 -5.73 -1.53 -6.65
C GLN A 29 -7.13 -2.09 -6.39
N TRP A 30 -7.99 -1.96 -7.39
CA TRP A 30 -9.36 -2.49 -7.40
C TRP A 30 -9.60 -3.17 -8.75
N SER A 31 -9.27 -4.45 -8.87
CA SER A 31 -9.48 -5.19 -10.11
C SER A 31 -10.96 -5.51 -10.35
N THR A 32 -11.76 -5.53 -9.28
CA THR A 32 -13.20 -5.76 -9.34
C THR A 32 -13.96 -4.50 -8.90
N PRO A 33 -14.69 -3.81 -9.79
CA PRO A 33 -15.39 -2.56 -9.47
C PRO A 33 -16.44 -2.69 -8.37
N THR A 34 -17.00 -3.88 -8.17
CA THR A 34 -18.03 -4.16 -7.16
C THR A 34 -17.46 -4.68 -5.84
N SER A 35 -16.14 -4.82 -5.72
CA SER A 35 -15.54 -5.26 -4.46
C SER A 35 -15.76 -4.21 -3.37
N ALA A 36 -15.98 -4.66 -2.14
CA ALA A 36 -16.00 -3.79 -0.95
C ALA A 36 -14.59 -3.50 -0.42
N HIS A 37 -13.59 -4.27 -0.86
CA HIS A 37 -12.21 -4.17 -0.37
C HIS A 37 -11.21 -4.14 -1.53
N PRO A 38 -10.12 -3.36 -1.39
CA PRO A 38 -9.06 -3.33 -2.39
C PRO A 38 -8.33 -4.67 -2.44
N ASP A 39 -7.67 -4.92 -3.56
CA ASP A 39 -6.87 -6.12 -3.77
C ASP A 39 -5.66 -6.15 -2.81
N ILE A 40 -5.17 -7.36 -2.54
CA ILE A 40 -3.89 -7.58 -1.87
C ILE A 40 -2.83 -7.70 -2.95
N PHE A 41 -1.77 -6.90 -2.88
CA PHE A 41 -0.66 -6.98 -3.82
C PHE A 41 0.16 -8.25 -3.60
N SER A 42 0.64 -8.83 -4.71
CA SER A 42 1.62 -9.92 -4.73
C SER A 42 2.87 -9.50 -5.53
N LYS A 43 3.92 -10.32 -5.52
CA LYS A 43 5.18 -10.03 -6.23
C LYS A 43 4.98 -9.71 -7.73
N GLU A 44 3.92 -10.23 -8.35
CA GLU A 44 3.57 -9.96 -9.75
C GLU A 44 3.20 -8.49 -9.99
N ASP A 45 2.76 -7.77 -8.96
CA ASP A 45 2.42 -6.34 -9.04
C ASP A 45 3.62 -5.41 -8.78
N PHE A 46 4.79 -5.94 -8.44
CA PHE A 46 5.96 -5.14 -8.05
C PHE A 46 6.33 -4.09 -9.11
N GLU A 47 6.37 -4.47 -10.39
CA GLU A 47 6.70 -3.52 -11.47
C GLU A 47 5.71 -2.35 -11.56
N LYS A 48 4.44 -2.57 -11.23
CA LYS A 48 3.43 -1.50 -11.19
C LYS A 48 3.71 -0.55 -10.04
N LEU A 49 4.06 -1.08 -8.87
CA LEU A 49 4.39 -0.27 -7.69
C LEU A 49 5.68 0.51 -7.90
N ASN A 50 6.72 -0.11 -8.46
CA ASN A 50 8.01 0.52 -8.72
C ASN A 50 7.91 1.72 -9.69
N ARG A 51 6.97 1.67 -10.65
CA ARG A 51 6.73 2.76 -11.61
C ARG A 51 5.68 3.78 -11.14
N SER A 52 5.02 3.50 -10.02
CA SER A 52 3.95 4.35 -9.51
C SER A 52 4.53 5.67 -8.97
N PRO A 53 3.96 6.83 -9.29
CA PRO A 53 4.39 8.11 -8.70
C PRO A 53 3.86 8.30 -7.26
N LYS A 54 3.14 7.31 -6.73
CA LYS A 54 2.51 7.35 -5.40
C LYS A 54 3.55 7.02 -4.32
N LEU A 55 3.44 7.66 -3.16
CA LEU A 55 4.36 7.49 -2.04
C LEU A 55 4.02 6.28 -1.17
N PHE A 56 2.74 5.89 -1.16
CA PHE A 56 2.24 4.78 -0.35
C PHE A 56 1.42 3.82 -1.20
N ALA A 57 1.25 2.59 -0.73
CA ALA A 57 0.39 1.60 -1.38
C ALA A 57 -0.36 0.76 -0.33
N ARG A 58 -1.53 0.24 -0.70
CA ARG A 58 -2.27 -0.78 0.06
C ARG A 58 -3.14 -1.64 -0.87
N LYS A 59 -3.44 -2.91 -0.55
CA LYS A 59 -3.14 -3.60 0.71
C LYS A 59 -2.02 -4.63 0.55
N PHE A 60 -1.24 -4.84 1.61
CA PHE A 60 -0.28 -5.93 1.73
C PHE A 60 -0.72 -6.90 2.84
N ASP A 61 -0.42 -8.18 2.68
CA ASP A 61 -0.68 -9.22 3.67
C ASP A 61 0.49 -10.21 3.70
N THR A 62 1.14 -10.33 4.85
CA THR A 62 2.31 -11.21 5.02
C THR A 62 1.96 -12.69 4.92
N LYS A 63 0.69 -13.07 5.08
CA LYS A 63 0.25 -14.46 4.86
C LYS A 63 -0.02 -14.74 3.37
N HIS A 64 -0.22 -13.70 2.57
CA HIS A 64 -0.48 -13.81 1.14
C HIS A 64 0.82 -13.86 0.36
N ASP A 65 1.67 -12.84 0.52
CA ASP A 65 2.96 -12.77 -0.15
C ASP A 65 3.89 -11.80 0.60
N THR A 66 4.96 -12.32 1.20
CA THR A 66 6.01 -11.49 1.82
C THR A 66 7.06 -11.05 0.81
N VAL A 67 7.19 -11.73 -0.34
CA VAL A 67 8.25 -11.48 -1.33
C VAL A 67 8.12 -10.08 -1.91
N ILE A 68 6.90 -9.59 -2.09
CA ILE A 68 6.69 -8.20 -2.52
C ILE A 68 7.24 -7.17 -1.52
N LEU A 69 7.17 -7.44 -0.21
CA LEU A 69 7.73 -6.56 0.81
C LEU A 69 9.26 -6.54 0.73
N ASP A 70 9.88 -7.72 0.58
CA ASP A 70 11.32 -7.83 0.36
C ASP A 70 11.78 -7.09 -0.91
N LEU A 71 11.01 -7.18 -2.00
CA LEU A 71 11.30 -6.47 -3.25
C LEU A 71 11.22 -4.94 -3.08
N ILE A 72 10.19 -4.45 -2.37
CA ILE A 72 10.04 -3.01 -2.05
C ILE A 72 11.23 -2.53 -1.22
N ASP A 73 11.58 -3.26 -0.17
CA ASP A 73 12.70 -2.91 0.71
C ASP A 73 14.01 -2.81 -0.07
N GLN A 74 14.31 -3.81 -0.92
CA GLN A 74 15.56 -3.88 -1.66
C GLN A 74 15.65 -2.85 -2.80
N HIS A 75 14.57 -2.63 -3.55
CA HIS A 75 14.64 -1.90 -4.83
C HIS A 75 14.07 -0.48 -4.77
N ILE A 76 13.11 -0.22 -3.87
CA ILE A 76 12.46 1.10 -3.75
C ILE A 76 13.04 1.87 -2.56
N LEU A 77 13.16 1.21 -1.40
CA LEU A 77 13.60 1.86 -0.17
C LEU A 77 15.11 1.78 0.06
N GLY A 78 15.81 0.86 -0.63
CA GLY A 78 17.25 0.63 -0.47
C GLY A 78 17.62 0.08 0.91
N VAL A 79 16.69 -0.61 1.58
CA VAL A 79 16.90 -1.28 2.86
C VAL A 79 17.48 -2.66 2.60
N ILE A 80 18.65 -2.93 3.17
CA ILE A 80 19.29 -4.24 3.08
C ILE A 80 18.73 -5.10 4.21
N ASN A 81 17.69 -5.89 3.92
CA ASN A 81 17.28 -6.95 4.84
C ASN A 81 18.29 -8.09 4.74
N THR A 82 19.07 -8.32 5.81
CA THR A 82 19.68 -9.63 6.02
C THR A 82 18.57 -10.69 6.03
N PRO A 83 18.76 -11.90 5.48
CA PRO A 83 17.72 -12.92 5.42
C PRO A 83 17.10 -13.06 6.81
N THR A 84 15.85 -12.61 6.94
CA THR A 84 15.13 -12.60 8.20
C THR A 84 15.25 -13.97 8.83
N GLU A 85 15.75 -14.00 10.06
CA GLU A 85 15.59 -15.09 11.01
C GLU A 85 14.10 -15.47 11.01
N ARG A 86 13.73 -16.40 10.12
CA ARG A 86 12.48 -17.11 10.28
C ARG A 86 12.71 -17.97 11.50
N LEU A 87 12.07 -17.56 12.59
CA LEU A 87 11.75 -18.47 13.68
C LEU A 87 11.00 -19.65 13.09
N ASP A 88 11.76 -20.68 12.70
CA ASP A 88 11.30 -22.04 12.69
C ASP A 88 10.98 -22.36 14.16
N CYS A 89 9.75 -22.09 14.59
CA CYS A 89 9.15 -22.82 15.70
C CYS A 89 9.02 -24.28 15.25
N GLY A 90 10.13 -25.00 15.27
CA GLY A 90 10.30 -26.30 14.64
C GLY A 90 11.40 -27.11 15.32
N ASN A 91 11.32 -27.22 16.66
CA ASN A 91 11.62 -28.41 17.47
C ASN A 91 11.80 -28.00 18.93
N CYS A 92 10.72 -28.09 19.71
CA CYS A 92 10.86 -28.40 21.13
C CYS A 92 10.79 -29.92 21.23
N ASN A 93 11.86 -30.52 21.74
CA ASN A 93 11.91 -31.93 22.16
C ASN A 93 10.79 -32.25 23.15
#